data_AF-A0A7J9XKY5-F1
#
_entry.id   AF-A0A7J9XKY5-F1
#
_cell.length_a   1.000
_cell.length_b   1.000
_cell.length_c   1.000
_cell.angle_alpha   90.00
_cell.angle_beta   90.00
_cell.angle_gamma   90.00
#
_symmetry.space_group_name_H-M   'P 1'
#
loop_
_entity.id
_entity.type
_entity.pdbx_description
1 polymer ?
#
loop_
_entity_poly.entity_id
_entity_poly.type
_entity_poly.pdbx_seq_one_letter_code
_entity_poly.pdbx_strand_id
1 'polypeptide(L)'
;MNLHVLDETLRRLGIPTTLVSLGSGVDSAWCVVPADSGSWEVYWLSQGTTYSHVVLDDEPTACYCLLGKLVYDQVLAGEFELPG
;
A
#
# COMPACT_ATOMS: atom_id res chain seq x y z
N MET A 1 11.45 -1.33 5.89
CA MET A 1 10.47 -2.29 5.36
C MET A 1 10.78 -2.53 3.89
N ASN A 2 10.36 -3.65 3.30
CA ASN A 2 10.43 -3.93 1.86
C ASN A 2 9.11 -4.59 1.43
N LEU A 3 8.90 -4.84 0.14
CA LEU A 3 7.65 -5.42 -0.36
C LEU A 3 7.31 -6.77 0.29
N HIS A 4 8.31 -7.61 0.53
CA HIS A 4 8.11 -8.92 1.17
C HIS A 4 7.62 -8.79 2.62
N VAL A 5 8.28 -7.96 3.41
CA VAL A 5 7.90 -7.70 4.81
C VAL A 5 6.53 -7.01 4.88
N LEU A 6 6.21 -6.16 3.90
CA LEU A 6 4.89 -5.56 3.79
C LEU A 6 3.80 -6.61 3.56
N ASP A 7 3.95 -7.51 2.58
CA ASP A 7 2.98 -8.60 2.33
C ASP A 7 2.70 -9.42 3.59
N GLU A 8 3.76 -9.84 4.30
CA GLU A 8 3.62 -10.58 5.55
C GLU A 8 2.88 -9.79 6.63
N THR A 9 3.17 -8.49 6.74
CA THR A 9 2.54 -7.60 7.72
C THR A 9 1.06 -7.41 7.42
N LEU A 10 0.70 -7.18 6.16
CA LEU A 10 -0.69 -7.00 5.73
C LEU A 10 -1.53 -8.26 6.02
N ARG A 11 -0.97 -9.45 5.73
CA ARG A 11 -1.61 -10.73 6.07
C ARG A 11 -1.85 -10.89 7.57
N ARG A 12 -0.89 -10.50 8.41
CA ARG A 12 -1.03 -10.55 9.87
C ARG A 12 -2.09 -9.58 10.40
N LEU A 13 -2.28 -8.45 9.73
CA LEU A 13 -3.31 -7.46 10.03
C LEU A 13 -4.69 -7.82 9.45
N GLY A 14 -4.83 -8.96 8.76
CA GLY A 14 -6.10 -9.39 8.16
C GLY A 14 -6.49 -8.61 6.90
N ILE A 15 -5.58 -7.79 6.34
CA ILE A 15 -5.86 -7.05 5.11
C ILE A 15 -5.83 -8.03 3.92
N PRO A 16 -6.89 -8.08 3.10
CA PRO A 16 -6.92 -8.95 1.93
C PRO A 16 -5.80 -8.63 0.95
N THR A 17 -5.01 -9.62 0.56
CA THR A 17 -3.95 -9.44 -0.45
C THR A 17 -4.52 -9.10 -1.83
N THR A 18 -5.82 -9.29 -2.07
CA THR A 18 -6.49 -8.85 -3.29
C THR A 18 -6.69 -7.34 -3.36
N LEU A 19 -6.64 -6.65 -2.22
CA LEU A 19 -6.75 -5.19 -2.14
C LEU A 19 -5.42 -4.50 -2.47
N VAL A 20 -4.33 -5.26 -2.59
CA VAL A 20 -2.96 -4.72 -2.69
C VAL A 20 -2.21 -5.41 -3.82
N SER A 21 -1.41 -4.63 -4.57
CA SER A 21 -0.48 -5.10 -5.57
C SER A 21 0.92 -4.57 -5.28
N LEU A 22 1.88 -5.48 -5.13
CA LEU A 22 3.25 -5.16 -4.72
C LEU A 22 4.22 -5.46 -5.88
N GLY A 23 4.88 -4.43 -6.39
CA GLY A 23 5.85 -4.50 -7.48
C GLY A 23 5.25 -4.33 -8.88
N SER A 24 3.94 -4.30 -9.02
CA SER A 24 3.26 -4.04 -10.30
C SER A 24 1.91 -3.37 -10.11
N GLY A 25 1.45 -2.63 -11.13
CA GLY A 25 0.13 -2.01 -11.13
C GLY A 25 -0.96 -3.02 -11.51
N VAL A 26 -1.97 -3.19 -10.65
CA VAL A 26 -3.15 -4.03 -10.90
C VAL A 26 -4.40 -3.21 -10.61
N ASP A 27 -5.39 -3.32 -11.50
CA ASP A 27 -6.64 -2.58 -11.36
C ASP A 27 -7.44 -3.05 -10.14
N SER A 28 -8.18 -2.13 -9.53
CA SER A 28 -8.93 -2.33 -8.28
C SER A 28 -8.06 -2.75 -7.09
N ALA A 29 -6.83 -2.23 -7.03
CA ALA A 29 -5.89 -2.47 -5.93
C ALA A 29 -5.05 -1.24 -5.58
N TRP A 30 -4.62 -1.18 -4.33
CA TRP A 30 -3.54 -0.31 -3.89
C TRP A 30 -2.21 -0.85 -4.38
N CYS A 31 -1.51 -0.09 -5.19
CA CYS A 31 -0.27 -0.49 -5.83
C CYS A 31 0.92 0.19 -5.14
N VAL A 32 2.00 -0.58 -4.95
CA VAL A 32 3.35 -0.06 -4.63
C VAL A 32 4.29 -0.54 -5.71
N VAL A 33 4.80 0.36 -6.55
CA VAL A 33 5.52 -0.01 -7.77
C VAL A 33 6.83 0.79 -7.89
N PRO A 34 7.95 0.17 -8.27
CA PRO A 34 9.16 0.92 -8.61
C PRO A 34 8.97 1.69 -9.92
N ALA A 35 9.45 2.93 -9.96
CA ALA A 35 9.50 3.75 -11.16
C ALA A 35 10.91 3.72 -11.79
N ASP A 36 10.99 4.04 -13.08
CA ASP A 36 12.25 3.99 -13.85
C ASP A 36 13.34 4.93 -13.30
N SER A 37 12.96 5.98 -12.57
CA SER A 37 13.87 6.93 -11.91
C SER A 37 14.51 6.41 -10.62
N GLY A 38 14.19 5.18 -10.18
CA GLY A 38 14.61 4.65 -8.88
C GLY A 38 13.74 5.10 -7.70
N SER A 39 12.76 5.96 -7.97
CA SER A 39 11.68 6.33 -7.06
C SER A 39 10.62 5.22 -6.99
N TRP A 40 9.68 5.37 -6.06
CA TRP A 40 8.60 4.43 -5.81
C TRP A 40 7.26 5.14 -5.83
N GLU A 41 6.26 4.51 -6.43
CA GLU A 41 4.92 5.05 -6.56
C GLU A 41 3.95 4.26 -5.69
N VAL A 42 3.07 4.99 -4.99
CA VAL A 42 1.96 4.43 -4.23
C VAL A 42 0.66 5.05 -4.70
N TYR A 43 -0.29 4.25 -5.16
CA TYR A 43 -1.57 4.74 -5.69
C TYR A 43 -2.67 3.68 -5.60
N TRP A 44 -3.92 4.11 -5.65
CA TRP A 44 -5.06 3.24 -5.93
C TRP A 44 -5.32 3.26 -7.44
N LEU A 45 -5.30 2.09 -8.09
CA LEU A 45 -5.65 1.99 -9.52
C LEU A 45 -7.09 1.51 -9.65
N SER A 46 -7.92 2.26 -10.38
CA SER A 46 -9.30 1.86 -10.66
C SER A 46 -9.71 2.29 -12.05
N GLN A 47 -10.14 1.32 -12.86
CA GLN A 47 -10.52 1.50 -14.25
C GLN A 47 -9.45 2.24 -15.06
N GLY A 48 -8.18 1.90 -14.81
CA GLY A 48 -7.03 2.53 -15.49
C GLY A 48 -6.71 3.96 -15.04
N THR A 49 -7.40 4.47 -14.01
CA THR A 49 -7.12 5.79 -13.42
C THR A 49 -6.45 5.64 -12.07
N THR A 50 -5.35 6.38 -11.86
CA THR A 50 -4.62 6.40 -10.59
C THR A 50 -5.17 7.47 -9.66
N TYR A 51 -5.48 7.09 -8.43
CA TYR A 51 -5.97 7.96 -7.37
C TYR A 51 -5.00 7.97 -6.19
N SER A 52 -5.01 9.05 -5.40
CA SER A 52 -4.16 9.19 -4.21
C SER A 52 -2.68 8.90 -4.49
N HIS A 53 -2.22 9.28 -5.69
CA HIS A 53 -0.89 8.97 -6.18
C HIS A 53 0.17 9.79 -5.44
N VAL A 54 1.17 9.09 -4.90
CA VAL A 54 2.33 9.67 -4.24
C VAL A 54 3.60 9.04 -4.81
N VAL A 55 4.59 9.86 -5.11
CA VAL A 55 5.94 9.45 -5.51
C VAL A 55 6.87 9.65 -4.31
N LEU A 56 7.70 8.64 -4.03
CA LEU A 56 8.57 8.55 -2.86
C LEU A 56 9.96 8.11 -3.29
N ASP A 57 10.96 8.44 -2.48
CA ASP A 57 12.37 8.30 -2.89
C ASP A 57 12.89 6.85 -2.79
N ASP A 58 12.26 6.01 -1.97
CA ASP A 58 12.74 4.66 -1.70
C ASP A 58 11.63 3.65 -1.35
N GLU A 59 11.99 2.36 -1.47
CA GLU A 59 11.10 1.22 -1.20
C GLU A 59 10.57 1.21 0.24
N PRO A 60 11.41 1.38 1.29
CA PRO A 60 10.93 1.41 2.66
C PRO A 60 9.86 2.47 2.90
N THR A 61 10.07 3.69 2.40
CA THR A 61 9.15 4.82 2.59
C THR A 61 7.82 4.56 1.87
N ALA A 62 7.87 4.02 0.66
CA ALA A 62 6.67 3.59 -0.06
C ALA A 62 5.89 2.49 0.66
N CYS A 63 6.59 1.50 1.21
CA CYS A 63 5.97 0.45 1.99
C CYS A 63 5.27 0.99 3.25
N TYR A 64 5.94 1.88 4.01
CA TYR A 64 5.35 2.50 5.19
C TYR A 64 4.16 3.40 4.84
N CYS A 65 4.25 4.12 3.72
CA CYS A 65 3.15 4.93 3.21
C CYS A 65 1.89 4.08 2.97
N LEU A 66 2.02 2.96 2.25
CA LEU A 66 0.87 2.08 2.01
C LEU A 66 0.35 1.45 3.31
N LEU A 67 1.24 0.91 4.16
CA LEU A 67 0.84 0.32 5.43
C LEU A 67 0.04 1.32 6.28
N GLY A 68 0.52 2.56 6.39
CA GLY A 68 -0.15 3.61 7.15
C GLY A 68 -1.55 3.92 6.61
N LYS A 69 -1.73 3.98 5.28
CA LYS A 69 -3.06 4.19 4.67
C LYS A 69 -4.03 3.08 5.03
N LEU A 70 -3.62 1.83 4.85
CA LEU A 70 -4.50 0.67 5.05
C LEU A 70 -4.85 0.46 6.54
N VAL A 71 -3.90 0.71 7.45
CA VAL A 71 -4.19 0.67 8.89
C VAL A 71 -5.14 1.80 9.27
N TYR A 72 -4.93 3.01 8.75
CA TYR A 72 -5.84 4.13 9.00
C TYR A 72 -7.26 3.86 8.49
N ASP A 73 -7.40 3.24 7.32
CA ASP A 73 -8.70 2.84 6.77
C ASP A 73 -9.40 1.80 7.67
N GLN A 74 -8.67 0.82 8.21
CA GLN A 74 -9.22 -0.13 9.20
C GLN A 74 -9.67 0.55 10.50
N VAL A 75 -8.92 1.54 10.98
CA VAL A 75 -9.31 2.34 12.16
C VAL A 75 -10.62 3.07 11.88
N LEU A 76 -10.76 3.71 10.71
CA LEU A 76 -12.00 4.38 10.32
C LEU A 76 -13.18 3.43 10.14
N ALA A 77 -12.92 2.19 9.69
CA ALA A 77 -13.92 1.14 9.57
C ALA A 77 -14.32 0.52 10.93
N GLY A 78 -13.58 0.80 12.01
CA GLY A 78 -13.79 0.20 13.33
C GLY A 78 -13.26 -1.25 13.43
N GLU A 79 -12.40 -1.67 12.50
CA GLU A 79 -11.81 -3.00 12.43
C GLU A 79 -10.49 -3.12 13.19
N PHE A 80 -9.88 -1.98 13.53
CA PHE A 80 -8.62 -1.90 14.27
C PHE A 80 -8.67 -0.82 15.36
N GLU A 81 -8.39 -1.19 16.61
CA GLU A 81 -8.23 -0.23 17.72
C GLU A 81 -6.75 0.13 17.88
N LEU A 82 -6.44 1.43 17.82
CA LEU A 82 -5.10 1.92 18.15
C LEU A 82 -4.90 1.79 19.68
N PRO A 83 -3.77 1.23 20.14
CA PRO A 83 -3.46 1.25 21.57
C PRO A 83 -3.35 2.71 22.04
N GLY A 84 -4.10 3.02 23.10
CA GLY A 84 -4.12 4.35 23.75
C GLY A 84 -2.90 4.61 24.61
#